data_AF-A0AAD6FIN9-F1
#
_entry.id   AF-A0AAD6FIN9-F1
#
_cell.length_a   1.000
_cell.length_b   1.000
_cell.length_c   1.000
_cell.angle_alpha   90.00
_cell.angle_beta   90.00
_cell.angle_gamma   90.00
#
_symmetry.space_group_name_H-M   'P 1'
#
loop_
_entity.id
_entity.type
_entity.pdbx_description
1 polymer ?
#
loop_
_entity_poly.entity_id
_entity_poly.type
_entity_poly.pdbx_seq_one_letter_code
_entity_poly.pdbx_strand_id
1 'polypeptide(L)'
;EWHYYVINVEFPVVTLYVDGVTYDPYLVTDDWPIHPSQIDMQLTVGACWQGGEVTKPWFTQYFRGSLSGLTIRPGKIESQKVISCLQACKEGLDINSLESLDKNIKFHFNPAQSILVMEGEDLENMNTAVRKVAYINSRQFPTPGIRRLHISTTVQCFGEDTCISILDIDAVVMVLQPSEPRITITGLERLNLPTSDLQEPEGVALFQDLHVISTVTRADAAAQHTAHRPGVQEEIIHNLDYCDVLVLGEELRPEQESLQLQRSALLGKHLDATNSTSGMSIYGVDSMSNYEQVIRQVRYYNLRPGQMTERRFRLTCSELNGRYTSNEFDLEAAEHTDRLVSNIWKDGTLHTSPSPIETLNF
;
A
#
# COMPACT_ATOMS: atom_id res chain seq x y z
N GLU A 1 6.05 -10.52 23.80
CA GLU A 1 4.88 -9.65 23.61
C GLU A 1 5.15 -8.74 22.41
N TRP A 2 4.14 -8.36 21.65
CA TRP A 2 4.30 -7.48 20.48
C TRP A 2 4.03 -6.04 20.89
N HIS A 3 4.94 -5.14 20.57
CA HIS A 3 4.82 -3.71 20.89
C HIS A 3 4.91 -2.87 19.62
N TYR A 4 4.23 -1.73 19.62
CA TYR A 4 4.33 -0.72 18.59
C TYR A 4 5.22 0.42 19.07
N TYR A 5 6.29 0.68 18.33
CA TYR A 5 7.21 1.79 18.57
C TYR A 5 7.05 2.83 17.47
N VAL A 6 6.86 4.09 17.85
CA VAL A 6 6.90 5.22 16.91
C VAL A 6 7.93 6.22 17.43
N ILE A 7 8.86 6.63 16.57
CA ILE A 7 9.86 7.64 16.88
C ILE A 7 9.62 8.82 15.96
N ASN A 8 9.18 9.94 16.52
CA ASN A 8 9.09 11.20 15.80
C ASN A 8 10.38 11.99 16.05
N VAL A 9 11.08 12.34 14.97
CA VAL A 9 12.30 13.15 15.01
C VAL A 9 11.98 14.50 14.37
N GLU A 10 11.72 15.50 15.20
CA GLU A 10 11.58 16.91 14.81
C GLU A 10 12.77 17.67 15.38
N PHE A 11 13.93 17.51 14.73
CA PHE A 11 15.20 17.98 15.27
C PHE A 11 15.12 19.45 15.78
N PRO A 12 15.54 19.73 17.02
CA PRO A 12 16.30 18.85 17.92
C PRO A 12 15.46 17.95 18.83
N VAL A 13 14.13 17.99 18.73
CA VAL A 13 13.22 17.23 19.58
C VAL A 13 13.01 15.82 19.04
N VAL A 14 13.15 14.82 19.91
CA VAL A 14 12.83 13.42 19.60
C VAL A 14 11.76 12.97 20.60
N THR A 15 10.70 12.35 20.09
CA THR A 15 9.63 11.80 20.92
C THR A 15 9.45 10.32 20.60
N LEU A 16 9.55 9.48 21.64
CA LEU A 16 9.28 8.05 21.58
C LEU A 16 7.86 7.77 22.06
N TYR A 17 7.13 6.98 21.28
CA TYR A 17 5.85 6.41 21.68
C TYR A 17 5.97 4.89 21.76
N VAL A 18 5.53 4.34 22.87
CA VAL A 18 5.40 2.89 23.09
C VAL A 18 3.92 2.59 23.27
N ASP A 19 3.36 1.79 22.38
CA ASP A 19 1.95 1.40 22.37
C ASP A 19 0.99 2.61 22.46
N GLY A 20 1.32 3.68 21.72
CA GLY A 20 0.49 4.88 21.60
C GLY A 20 0.69 5.93 22.69
N VAL A 21 1.48 5.63 23.73
CA VAL A 21 1.76 6.53 24.86
C VAL A 21 3.17 7.09 24.75
N THR A 22 3.33 8.37 25.07
CA THR A 22 4.65 9.01 25.13
C THR A 22 5.50 8.36 26.21
N TYR A 23 6.72 7.98 25.86
CA TYR A 23 7.68 7.39 26.75
C TYR A 23 8.90 8.30 26.88
N ASP A 24 9.18 8.76 28.09
CA ASP A 24 10.36 9.55 28.38
C ASP A 24 11.56 8.61 28.56
N PRO A 25 12.58 8.67 27.68
CA PRO A 25 13.75 7.81 27.80
C PRO A 25 14.55 8.17 29.06
N TYR A 26 14.97 7.14 29.81
CA TYR A 26 15.83 7.30 30.98
C TYR A 26 17.21 7.88 30.63
N LEU A 27 17.70 7.61 29.42
CA LEU A 27 18.99 8.04 28.94
C LEU A 27 18.89 8.39 27.46
N VAL A 28 19.23 9.63 27.11
CA VAL A 28 19.42 10.08 25.73
C VAL A 28 20.91 10.23 25.52
N THR A 29 21.47 9.43 24.61
CA THR A 29 22.86 9.61 24.17
C THR A 29 22.83 10.50 22.94
N ASP A 30 23.58 11.60 22.97
CA ASP A 30 23.77 12.45 21.79
C ASP A 30 24.64 11.71 20.77
N ASP A 31 23.98 11.09 19.79
CA ASP A 31 24.67 10.60 18.59
C ASP A 31 24.65 11.74 17.57
N TRP A 32 25.78 12.42 17.44
CA TRP A 32 25.91 13.56 16.53
C TRP A 32 25.76 13.07 15.09
N PRO A 33 25.06 13.82 14.21
CA PRO A 33 24.97 13.46 12.80
C PRO A 33 26.37 13.20 12.26
N ILE A 34 26.54 12.08 11.54
CA ILE A 34 27.77 11.82 10.78
C ILE A 34 28.04 13.09 9.98
N HIS A 35 29.20 13.72 10.22
CA HIS A 35 29.60 14.92 9.49
C HIS A 35 29.35 14.70 7.99
N PRO A 36 28.98 15.74 7.22
CA PRO A 36 28.80 15.61 5.77
C PRO A 36 29.99 14.85 5.18
N SER A 37 29.73 13.63 4.72
CA SER A 37 30.74 12.70 4.22
C SER A 37 30.37 12.32 2.79
N GLN A 38 31.37 11.97 1.99
CA GLN A 38 31.17 11.48 0.63
C GLN A 38 30.77 9.99 0.60
N ILE A 39 30.41 9.41 1.75
CA ILE A 39 30.03 8.00 1.88
C ILE A 39 28.52 7.91 1.72
N ASP A 40 28.08 7.02 0.83
CA ASP A 40 26.66 6.71 0.67
C ASP A 40 26.08 6.22 2.01
N MET A 41 25.03 6.91 2.47
CA MET A 41 24.35 6.54 3.71
C MET A 41 23.60 5.22 3.51
N GLN A 42 23.84 4.26 4.40
CA GLN A 42 23.14 2.97 4.40
C GLN A 42 22.22 2.85 5.62
N LEU A 43 20.98 2.40 5.37
CA LEU A 43 20.06 2.02 6.43
C LEU A 43 20.33 0.57 6.83
N THR A 44 20.64 0.35 8.11
CA THR A 44 20.80 -0.99 8.67
C THR A 44 19.67 -1.28 9.65
N VAL A 45 19.07 -2.46 9.54
CA VAL A 45 18.04 -2.95 10.47
C VAL A 45 18.62 -4.10 11.29
N GLY A 46 18.53 -4.00 12.61
CA GLY A 46 18.90 -5.07 13.53
C GLY A 46 20.39 -5.13 13.91
N ALA A 47 21.18 -4.12 13.58
CA ALA A 47 22.55 -3.93 14.08
C ALA A 47 22.97 -2.46 13.97
N CYS A 48 24.00 -2.07 14.71
CA CYS A 48 24.62 -0.75 14.65
C CYS A 48 25.97 -0.84 13.91
N TRP A 49 26.23 0.09 12.99
CA TRP A 49 27.51 0.19 12.29
C TRP A 49 28.52 0.98 13.12
N GLN A 50 29.67 0.38 13.44
CA GLN A 50 30.73 1.06 14.18
C GLN A 50 31.96 1.29 13.28
N GLY A 51 32.10 2.53 12.81
CA GLY A 51 33.19 2.93 11.89
C GLY A 51 34.27 3.83 12.50
N GLY A 52 33.96 4.60 13.54
CA GLY A 52 34.84 5.68 14.04
C GLY A 52 36.00 5.23 14.95
N GLU A 53 35.90 4.07 15.60
CA GLU A 53 36.79 3.70 16.72
C GLU A 53 37.65 2.45 16.45
N VAL A 54 37.53 1.84 15.26
CA VAL A 54 38.07 0.49 14.98
C VAL A 54 38.79 0.41 13.64
N THR A 55 39.93 -0.29 13.64
CA THR A 55 40.79 -0.49 12.45
C THR A 55 40.13 -1.28 11.34
N LYS A 56 39.06 -2.02 11.66
CA LYS A 56 38.15 -2.65 10.70
C LYS A 56 36.74 -2.32 11.13
N PRO A 57 35.92 -1.70 10.28
CA PRO A 57 34.56 -1.43 10.64
C PRO A 57 33.76 -2.74 10.72
N TRP A 58 32.84 -2.82 11.66
CA TRP A 58 31.99 -4.00 11.86
C TRP A 58 30.63 -3.61 12.42
N PHE A 59 29.68 -4.54 12.34
CA PHE A 59 28.37 -4.41 12.98
C PHE A 59 28.41 -4.88 14.44
N THR A 60 27.80 -4.12 15.35
CA THR A 60 27.62 -4.45 16.77
C THR A 60 26.15 -4.36 17.17
N GLN A 61 25.85 -4.63 18.45
CA GLN A 61 24.53 -4.45 19.05
C GLN A 61 23.39 -5.13 18.28
N TYR A 62 23.62 -6.39 17.90
CA TYR A 62 22.67 -7.18 17.13
C TYR A 62 21.33 -7.32 17.87
N PHE A 63 20.25 -6.94 17.19
CA PHE A 63 18.89 -7.13 17.65
C PHE A 63 18.58 -8.62 17.78
N ARG A 64 17.97 -9.00 18.91
CA ARG A 64 17.50 -10.38 19.17
C ARG A 64 16.00 -10.34 19.39
N GLY A 65 15.24 -10.68 18.35
CA GLY A 65 13.79 -10.69 18.38
C GLY A 65 13.22 -10.81 16.98
N SER A 66 11.92 -10.58 16.86
CA SER A 66 11.22 -10.56 15.58
C SER A 66 10.66 -9.17 15.33
N LEU A 67 10.86 -8.66 14.11
CA LEU A 67 10.29 -7.41 13.65
C LEU A 67 9.22 -7.74 12.62
N SER A 68 7.97 -7.42 12.92
CA SER A 68 6.85 -7.70 12.00
C SER A 68 6.68 -6.62 10.92
N GLY A 69 7.29 -5.45 11.09
CA GLY A 69 7.20 -4.35 10.14
C GLY A 69 8.06 -3.17 10.57
N LEU A 70 8.57 -2.44 9.58
CA LEU A 70 9.33 -1.20 9.76
C LEU A 70 8.88 -0.23 8.67
N THR A 71 8.59 1.01 9.05
CA THR A 71 8.27 2.08 8.11
C THR A 71 9.04 3.32 8.52
N ILE A 72 9.75 3.92 7.56
CA ILE A 72 10.53 5.14 7.75
C ILE A 72 10.00 6.19 6.79
N ARG A 73 9.69 7.38 7.31
CA ARG A 73 9.13 8.49 6.51
C ARG A 73 9.99 9.75 6.67
N PRO A 74 11.02 9.92 5.83
CA PRO A 74 11.82 11.14 5.85
C PRO A 74 10.95 12.38 5.55
N GLY A 75 11.18 13.47 6.28
CA GLY A 75 10.53 14.77 6.02
C GLY A 75 9.08 14.92 6.52
N LYS A 76 8.50 13.90 7.18
CA LYS A 76 7.13 13.97 7.73
C LYS A 76 7.04 13.23 9.06
N ILE A 77 6.44 13.85 10.07
CA ILE A 77 6.12 13.24 11.36
C ILE A 77 4.64 12.85 11.41
N GLU A 78 4.31 11.81 12.19
CA GLU A 78 2.92 11.40 12.40
C GLU A 78 2.29 12.13 13.58
N SER A 79 0.99 12.42 13.48
CA SER A 79 0.24 13.06 14.55
C SER A 79 -0.08 12.09 15.69
N GLN A 80 -0.26 12.61 16.91
CA GLN A 80 -0.69 11.82 18.07
C GLN A 80 -1.95 11.00 17.77
N LYS A 81 -2.89 11.57 17.02
CA LYS A 81 -4.13 10.89 16.63
C LYS A 81 -3.82 9.62 15.82
N VAL A 82 -2.93 9.69 14.84
CA VAL A 82 -2.51 8.54 14.02
C VAL A 82 -1.76 7.52 14.88
N ILE A 83 -0.90 7.99 15.79
CA ILE A 83 -0.11 7.12 16.68
C ILE A 83 -1.02 6.33 17.63
N SER A 84 -1.98 6.98 18.27
CA SER A 84 -2.99 6.29 19.09
C SER A 84 -3.87 5.36 18.24
N CYS A 85 -4.10 5.71 16.97
CA CYS A 85 -4.86 4.91 16.02
C CYS A 85 -4.19 3.55 15.72
N LEU A 86 -2.86 3.52 15.67
CA LEU A 86 -2.10 2.27 15.44
C LEU A 86 -2.42 1.20 16.49
N GLN A 87 -2.80 1.58 17.70
CA GLN A 87 -3.20 0.66 18.76
C GLN A 87 -4.72 0.48 18.84
N ALA A 88 -5.49 1.58 18.87
CA ALA A 88 -6.88 1.57 19.34
C ALA A 88 -7.97 1.85 18.26
N CYS A 89 -7.63 2.34 17.06
CA CYS A 89 -8.64 2.58 15.99
C CYS A 89 -9.14 1.30 15.29
N LYS A 90 -8.94 0.15 15.90
CA LYS A 90 -8.97 -1.11 15.17
C LYS A 90 -10.30 -1.81 15.30
N GLU A 91 -10.90 -1.81 16.50
CA GLU A 91 -12.09 -2.58 16.83
C GLU A 91 -12.47 -2.27 18.28
N GLY A 92 -13.74 -2.04 18.59
CA GLY A 92 -14.14 -1.72 19.97
C GLY A 92 -15.65 -1.61 20.16
N LEU A 93 -16.02 -1.22 21.38
CA LEU A 93 -17.37 -0.82 21.76
C LEU A 93 -17.47 0.71 21.70
N ASP A 94 -18.60 1.20 21.21
CA ASP A 94 -18.95 2.62 21.21
C ASP A 94 -20.40 2.79 21.64
N ILE A 95 -20.80 4.00 22.01
CA ILE A 95 -22.21 4.31 22.28
C ILE A 95 -22.73 5.26 21.20
N ASN A 96 -23.65 4.75 20.39
CA ASN A 96 -24.27 5.53 19.33
C ASN A 96 -25.02 6.73 19.93
N SER A 97 -24.58 7.94 19.57
CA SER A 97 -25.16 9.23 19.99
C SER A 97 -25.11 9.49 21.51
N LEU A 98 -23.92 9.83 22.00
CA LEU A 98 -23.65 10.29 23.37
C LEU A 98 -24.62 11.37 23.88
N GLU A 99 -25.06 12.27 22.99
CA GLU A 99 -26.01 13.36 23.30
C GLU A 99 -27.39 12.88 23.74
N SER A 100 -27.73 11.64 23.43
CA SER A 100 -29.01 11.02 23.75
C SER A 100 -28.97 10.14 24.99
N LEU A 101 -27.81 9.95 25.63
CA LEU A 101 -27.77 9.32 26.95
C LEU A 101 -28.27 10.29 27.99
N ASP A 102 -29.04 9.75 28.93
CA ASP A 102 -29.45 10.50 30.10
C ASP A 102 -28.22 10.92 30.91
N LYS A 103 -28.21 12.18 31.39
CA LYS A 103 -27.09 12.75 32.15
C LYS A 103 -26.79 12.01 33.47
N ASN A 104 -27.72 11.16 33.89
CA ASN A 104 -27.64 10.39 35.13
C ASN A 104 -26.91 9.04 34.96
N ILE A 105 -26.46 8.71 33.74
CA ILE A 105 -25.68 7.50 33.47
C ILE A 105 -24.21 7.88 33.38
N LYS A 106 -23.39 7.29 34.26
CA LYS A 106 -21.94 7.35 34.17
C LYS A 106 -21.45 6.18 33.33
N PHE A 107 -20.48 6.41 32.48
CA PHE A 107 -19.87 5.35 31.70
C PHE A 107 -18.36 5.56 31.56
N HIS A 108 -17.64 4.46 31.42
CA HIS A 108 -16.20 4.44 31.25
C HIS A 108 -15.83 3.33 30.28
N PHE A 109 -14.97 3.66 29.31
CA PHE A 109 -14.29 2.69 28.46
C PHE A 109 -12.89 2.44 28.99
N ASN A 110 -12.43 1.19 28.95
CA ASN A 110 -11.02 0.91 29.13
C ASN A 110 -10.18 1.51 27.97
N PRO A 111 -8.85 1.68 28.14
CA PRO A 111 -8.00 2.27 27.09
C PRO A 111 -8.05 1.57 25.72
N ALA A 112 -8.33 0.26 25.71
CA ALA A 112 -8.47 -0.53 24.49
C ALA A 112 -9.88 -0.49 23.86
N GLN A 113 -10.83 0.25 24.47
CA GLN A 113 -12.24 0.31 24.09
C GLN A 113 -12.94 -1.05 23.93
N SER A 114 -12.45 -2.08 24.63
CA SER A 114 -13.00 -3.45 24.62
C SER A 114 -13.94 -3.73 25.80
N ILE A 115 -13.91 -2.89 26.83
CA ILE A 115 -14.74 -3.01 28.04
C ILE A 115 -15.43 -1.67 28.27
N LEU A 116 -16.76 -1.71 28.37
CA LEU A 116 -17.61 -0.59 28.75
C LEU A 116 -18.24 -0.88 30.10
N VAL A 117 -18.04 0.01 31.06
CA VAL A 117 -18.69 -0.02 32.37
C VAL A 117 -19.70 1.12 32.41
N MET A 118 -20.96 0.82 32.77
CA MET A 118 -22.02 1.80 32.91
C MET A 118 -22.62 1.71 34.32
N GLU A 119 -22.86 2.86 34.94
CA GLU A 119 -23.47 3.00 36.26
C GLU A 119 -24.65 3.97 36.16
N GLY A 120 -25.79 3.59 36.73
CA GLY A 120 -27.01 4.39 36.74
C GLY A 120 -28.00 3.87 37.76
N GLU A 121 -28.88 4.75 38.23
CA GLU A 121 -29.87 4.44 39.28
C GLU A 121 -31.22 3.98 38.72
N ASP A 122 -31.55 4.38 37.49
CA ASP A 122 -32.83 4.09 36.83
C ASP A 122 -32.69 2.94 35.82
N LEU A 123 -33.55 1.93 35.97
CA LEU A 123 -33.54 0.71 35.16
C LEU A 123 -33.91 0.95 33.69
N GLU A 124 -34.88 1.82 33.40
CA GLU A 124 -35.34 2.11 32.04
C GLU A 124 -34.27 2.91 31.27
N ASN A 125 -33.61 3.83 31.97
CA ASN A 125 -32.50 4.58 31.43
C ASN A 125 -31.31 3.67 31.15
N MET A 126 -30.98 2.74 32.07
CA MET A 126 -29.92 1.76 31.86
C MET A 126 -30.23 0.84 30.66
N ASN A 127 -31.46 0.35 30.54
CA ASN A 127 -31.90 -0.48 29.41
C ASN A 127 -31.78 0.29 28.08
N THR A 128 -32.13 1.57 28.07
CA THR A 128 -31.99 2.44 26.90
C THR A 128 -30.53 2.71 26.53
N ALA A 129 -29.64 2.86 27.51
CA ALA A 129 -28.22 3.05 27.28
C ALA A 129 -27.53 1.79 26.74
N VAL A 130 -27.81 0.62 27.32
CA VAL A 130 -27.27 -0.66 26.85
C VAL A 130 -27.67 -0.92 25.39
N ARG A 131 -28.89 -0.57 24.98
CA ARG A 131 -29.35 -0.69 23.58
C ARG A 131 -28.60 0.20 22.59
N LYS A 132 -27.91 1.24 23.06
CA LYS A 132 -27.13 2.15 22.22
C LYS A 132 -25.68 1.70 22.08
N VAL A 133 -25.24 0.71 22.85
CA VAL A 133 -23.91 0.13 22.74
C VAL A 133 -23.80 -0.59 21.40
N ALA A 134 -22.83 -0.18 20.61
CA ALA A 134 -22.55 -0.72 19.31
C ALA A 134 -21.14 -1.30 19.27
N TYR A 135 -21.00 -2.41 18.57
CA TYR A 135 -19.70 -2.86 18.11
C TYR A 135 -19.28 -2.02 16.90
N ILE A 136 -18.08 -1.46 16.94
CA ILE A 136 -17.51 -0.68 15.85
C ILE A 136 -16.20 -1.30 15.36
N ASN A 137 -15.98 -1.25 14.06
CA ASN A 137 -14.74 -1.65 13.44
C ASN A 137 -14.42 -0.68 12.31
N SER A 138 -13.47 0.22 12.54
CA SER A 138 -13.05 1.23 11.57
C SER A 138 -11.98 0.74 10.59
N ARG A 139 -11.63 -0.56 10.59
CA ARG A 139 -10.70 -1.10 9.58
C ARG A 139 -11.44 -1.22 8.25
N GLN A 140 -10.82 -0.74 7.19
CA GLN A 140 -11.26 -0.98 5.80
C GLN A 140 -11.34 -2.47 5.47
N PHE A 141 -10.44 -3.27 6.06
CA PHE A 141 -10.42 -4.74 5.95
C PHE A 141 -10.40 -5.37 7.35
N PRO A 142 -11.57 -5.51 8.01
CA PRO A 142 -11.69 -6.14 9.31
C PRO A 142 -11.14 -7.57 9.32
N THR A 143 -10.58 -8.01 10.45
CA THR A 143 -10.15 -9.40 10.60
C THR A 143 -11.38 -10.28 10.82
N PRO A 144 -11.71 -11.21 9.91
CA PRO A 144 -12.90 -12.03 10.03
C PRO A 144 -12.84 -12.92 11.27
N GLY A 145 -14.01 -13.25 11.80
CA GLY A 145 -14.15 -14.20 12.89
C GLY A 145 -15.14 -13.78 13.96
N ILE A 146 -15.16 -14.58 15.01
CA ILE A 146 -16.12 -14.50 16.11
C ILE A 146 -15.54 -13.60 17.20
N ARG A 147 -16.31 -12.62 17.65
CA ARG A 147 -16.03 -11.83 18.85
C ARG A 147 -17.05 -12.19 19.92
N ARG A 148 -16.56 -12.73 21.03
CA ARG A 148 -17.39 -13.07 22.19
C ARG A 148 -17.59 -11.82 23.02
N LEU A 149 -18.85 -11.50 23.28
CA LEU A 149 -19.25 -10.44 24.18
C LEU A 149 -19.82 -11.10 25.43
N HIS A 150 -19.45 -10.55 26.57
CA HIS A 150 -19.93 -10.98 27.87
C HIS A 150 -20.48 -9.76 28.59
N ILE A 151 -21.75 -9.82 28.98
CA ILE A 151 -22.43 -8.76 29.70
C ILE A 151 -22.73 -9.32 31.09
N SER A 152 -22.10 -8.74 32.10
CA SER A 152 -22.41 -9.00 33.50
C SER A 152 -23.03 -7.76 34.14
N THR A 153 -23.92 -7.96 35.11
CA THR A 153 -24.63 -6.86 35.76
C THR A 153 -24.64 -7.08 37.26
N THR A 154 -24.20 -6.07 38.01
CA THR A 154 -24.22 -6.06 39.47
C THR A 154 -25.24 -5.04 39.94
N VAL A 155 -26.20 -5.47 40.75
CA VAL A 155 -27.24 -4.60 41.31
C VAL A 155 -26.91 -4.34 42.77
N GLN A 156 -26.83 -3.06 43.16
CA GLN A 156 -26.69 -2.64 44.54
C GLN A 156 -28.06 -2.15 45.04
N CYS A 157 -28.68 -2.88 45.98
CA CYS A 157 -29.94 -2.47 46.59
C CYS A 157 -29.71 -1.94 48.00
N PHE A 158 -30.46 -0.92 48.39
CA PHE A 158 -30.42 -0.33 49.72
C PHE A 158 -31.64 -0.81 50.52
N GLY A 159 -31.44 -1.52 51.64
CA GLY A 159 -32.52 -1.98 52.54
C GLY A 159 -32.50 -3.48 52.89
N GLU A 160 -33.60 -3.97 53.46
CA GLU A 160 -33.84 -5.41 53.76
C GLU A 160 -34.45 -6.18 52.57
N ASP A 161 -34.68 -5.52 51.43
CA ASP A 161 -35.29 -6.13 50.26
C ASP A 161 -34.34 -7.08 49.52
N THR A 162 -34.88 -8.17 48.98
CA THR A 162 -34.13 -9.14 48.18
C THR A 162 -33.64 -8.49 46.89
N CYS A 163 -32.32 -8.37 46.73
CA CYS A 163 -31.75 -7.90 45.46
C CYS A 163 -32.08 -8.82 44.29
N ILE A 164 -32.37 -8.19 43.15
CA ILE A 164 -32.55 -8.89 41.88
C ILE A 164 -31.17 -9.34 41.40
N SER A 165 -31.02 -10.64 41.13
CA SER A 165 -29.87 -11.17 40.41
C SER A 165 -30.17 -11.18 38.92
N ILE A 166 -29.28 -10.57 38.14
CA ILE A 166 -29.33 -10.59 36.68
C ILE A 166 -28.29 -11.60 36.23
N LEU A 167 -28.71 -12.53 35.36
CA LEU A 167 -27.80 -13.54 34.82
C LEU A 167 -26.86 -12.90 33.79
N ASP A 168 -25.63 -13.39 33.76
CA ASP A 168 -24.68 -13.01 32.73
C ASP A 168 -25.17 -13.45 31.35
N ILE A 169 -24.93 -12.60 30.35
CA ILE A 169 -25.33 -12.83 28.97
C ILE A 169 -24.08 -12.98 28.12
N ASP A 170 -23.96 -14.13 27.47
CA ASP A 170 -22.96 -14.35 26.42
C ASP A 170 -23.58 -14.09 25.05
N ALA A 171 -22.95 -13.22 24.29
CA ALA A 171 -23.34 -12.88 22.93
C ALA A 171 -22.15 -13.01 21.97
N VAL A 172 -22.44 -13.04 20.68
CA VAL A 172 -21.43 -13.16 19.63
C VAL A 172 -21.68 -12.12 18.56
N VAL A 173 -20.62 -11.41 18.18
CA VAL A 173 -20.57 -10.61 16.96
C VAL A 173 -19.73 -11.36 15.93
N MET A 174 -20.29 -11.56 14.74
CA MET A 174 -19.60 -12.20 13.63
C MET A 174 -19.09 -11.13 12.67
N VAL A 175 -17.77 -11.02 12.56
CA VAL A 175 -17.11 -10.17 11.57
C VAL A 175 -16.96 -11.00 10.29
N LEU A 176 -17.69 -10.60 9.25
CA LEU A 176 -17.63 -11.26 7.95
C LEU A 176 -16.29 -10.97 7.25
N GLN A 177 -15.91 -11.84 6.32
CA GLN A 177 -14.72 -11.62 5.52
C GLN A 177 -14.92 -10.39 4.62
N PRO A 178 -14.03 -9.38 4.69
CA PRO A 178 -14.11 -8.25 3.79
C PRO A 178 -13.85 -8.71 2.36
N SER A 179 -14.54 -8.08 1.43
CA SER A 179 -14.29 -8.25 0.01
C SER A 179 -12.88 -7.77 -0.34
N GLU A 180 -12.10 -8.63 -0.98
CA GLU A 180 -10.70 -8.34 -1.31
C GLU A 180 -10.62 -7.41 -2.52
N PRO A 181 -9.72 -6.40 -2.49
CA PRO A 181 -9.47 -5.57 -3.65
C PRO A 181 -8.64 -6.35 -4.66
N ARG A 182 -9.04 -6.28 -5.92
CA ARG A 182 -8.29 -6.81 -7.05
C ARG A 182 -7.81 -5.65 -7.90
N ILE A 183 -6.50 -5.39 -7.81
CA ILE A 183 -5.81 -4.42 -8.65
C ILE A 183 -5.58 -5.06 -10.01
N THR A 184 -5.99 -4.38 -11.08
CA THR A 184 -5.78 -4.80 -12.45
C THR A 184 -5.06 -3.71 -13.21
N ILE A 185 -3.93 -4.08 -13.80
CA ILE A 185 -3.12 -3.23 -14.67
C ILE A 185 -3.37 -3.65 -16.10
N THR A 186 -3.74 -2.68 -16.93
CA THR A 186 -3.96 -2.85 -18.37
C THR A 186 -3.22 -1.77 -19.15
N GLY A 187 -2.78 -2.08 -20.36
CA GLY A 187 -2.09 -1.13 -21.23
C GLY A 187 -1.58 -1.81 -22.49
N LEU A 188 -0.78 -1.11 -23.27
CA LEU A 188 -0.12 -1.66 -24.44
C LEU A 188 1.01 -2.61 -24.03
N GLU A 189 0.93 -3.88 -24.44
CA GLU A 189 1.91 -4.92 -24.07
C GLU A 189 3.15 -4.95 -24.98
N ARG A 190 3.08 -4.37 -26.17
CA ARG A 190 4.15 -4.39 -27.17
C ARG A 190 4.40 -3.01 -27.78
N LEU A 191 5.64 -2.55 -27.70
CA LEU A 191 6.14 -1.34 -28.32
C LEU A 191 7.10 -1.70 -29.45
N ASN A 192 6.76 -1.26 -30.66
CA ASN A 192 7.67 -1.27 -31.80
C ASN A 192 8.30 0.11 -31.90
N LEU A 193 9.57 0.21 -31.49
CA LEU A 193 10.28 1.47 -31.37
C LEU A 193 11.10 1.72 -32.62
N PRO A 194 10.84 2.78 -33.40
CA PRO A 194 11.72 3.14 -34.50
C PRO A 194 13.08 3.56 -33.94
N THR A 195 14.16 3.29 -34.68
CA THR A 195 15.52 3.62 -34.26
C THR A 195 15.70 5.11 -33.91
N SER A 196 14.92 6.00 -34.54
CA SER A 196 14.89 7.44 -34.22
C SER A 196 14.49 7.72 -32.78
N ASP A 197 13.48 7.04 -32.26
CA ASP A 197 12.90 7.32 -30.94
C ASP A 197 13.81 6.81 -29.82
N LEU A 198 14.57 5.74 -30.08
CA LEU A 198 15.60 5.26 -29.17
C LEU A 198 16.83 6.18 -29.12
N GLN A 199 17.06 6.98 -30.17
CA GLN A 199 18.16 7.96 -30.23
C GLN A 199 17.78 9.32 -29.65
N GLU A 200 16.50 9.56 -29.36
CA GLU A 200 16.04 10.80 -28.75
C GLU A 200 16.67 11.01 -27.37
N PRO A 201 17.21 12.20 -27.08
CA PRO A 201 17.81 12.51 -25.79
C PRO A 201 16.81 12.54 -24.63
N GLU A 202 15.50 12.50 -24.91
CA GLU A 202 14.46 12.33 -23.88
C GLU A 202 14.13 10.86 -23.57
N GLY A 203 14.63 9.89 -24.33
CA GLY A 203 14.30 8.47 -24.16
C GLY A 203 12.84 8.13 -24.46
N VAL A 204 12.51 6.85 -24.42
CA VAL A 204 11.21 6.31 -24.83
C VAL A 204 10.31 6.06 -23.62
N ALA A 205 9.08 6.60 -23.65
CA ALA A 205 8.08 6.33 -22.62
C ALA A 205 7.48 4.92 -22.79
N LEU A 206 7.62 4.09 -21.73
CA LEU A 206 7.26 2.67 -21.75
C LEU A 206 5.76 2.42 -21.56
N PHE A 207 5.09 3.20 -20.70
CA PHE A 207 3.76 2.86 -20.19
C PHE A 207 2.70 3.91 -20.55
N GLN A 208 2.71 4.43 -21.79
CA GLN A 208 1.88 5.57 -22.21
C GLN A 208 0.37 5.35 -22.01
N ASP A 209 -0.12 4.14 -22.29
CA ASP A 209 -1.54 3.76 -22.22
C ASP A 209 -1.88 2.95 -20.94
N LEU A 210 -1.10 3.14 -19.87
CA LEU A 210 -1.30 2.40 -18.63
C LEU A 210 -2.57 2.82 -17.90
N HIS A 211 -3.37 1.85 -17.51
CA HIS A 211 -4.53 2.01 -16.64
C HIS A 211 -4.46 1.04 -15.47
N VAL A 212 -4.69 1.55 -14.27
CA VAL A 212 -4.68 0.82 -13.01
C VAL A 212 -6.05 0.98 -12.34
N ILE A 213 -6.77 -0.14 -12.24
CA ILE A 213 -8.14 -0.18 -11.71
C ILE A 213 -8.17 -1.14 -10.53
N SER A 214 -8.72 -0.72 -9.40
CA SER A 214 -9.07 -1.65 -8.31
C SER A 214 -10.55 -1.93 -8.29
N THR A 215 -10.88 -3.22 -8.27
CA THR A 215 -12.25 -3.71 -8.16
C THR A 215 -12.40 -4.48 -6.87
N VAL A 216 -13.51 -4.26 -6.18
CA VAL A 216 -13.82 -4.98 -4.96
C VAL A 216 -14.64 -6.21 -5.34
N THR A 217 -14.06 -7.41 -5.25
CA THR A 217 -14.81 -8.63 -5.50
C THR A 217 -15.68 -8.92 -4.28
N ARG A 218 -16.99 -8.64 -4.37
CA ARG A 218 -17.93 -9.16 -3.38
C ARG A 218 -17.91 -10.68 -3.47
N ALA A 219 -17.36 -11.33 -2.45
CA ALA A 219 -17.77 -12.68 -2.11
C ALA A 219 -19.28 -12.63 -1.88
N ASP A 220 -20.05 -13.36 -2.71
CA ASP A 220 -21.51 -13.50 -2.68
C ASP A 220 -22.35 -12.45 -3.44
N ALA A 221 -22.11 -12.33 -4.75
CA ALA A 221 -23.12 -11.84 -5.70
C ALA A 221 -24.12 -12.93 -6.16
N ALA A 222 -24.41 -13.92 -5.29
CA ALA A 222 -25.36 -15.00 -5.57
C ALA A 222 -26.47 -15.10 -4.53
N ALA A 223 -26.83 -14.02 -3.84
CA ALA A 223 -28.10 -13.90 -3.13
C ALA A 223 -28.36 -12.44 -2.75
N GLN A 224 -29.11 -11.71 -3.58
CA GLN A 224 -30.11 -10.69 -3.20
C GLN A 224 -30.39 -9.75 -4.38
N HIS A 225 -31.23 -10.22 -5.31
CA HIS A 225 -32.11 -9.32 -6.05
C HIS A 225 -33.20 -8.85 -5.10
N THR A 226 -32.93 -7.80 -4.33
CA THR A 226 -33.98 -6.97 -3.74
C THR A 226 -33.49 -5.53 -3.75
N ALA A 227 -34.20 -4.71 -4.52
CA ALA A 227 -33.90 -3.32 -4.78
C ALA A 227 -33.80 -2.51 -3.48
N HIS A 228 -32.62 -2.01 -3.13
CA HIS A 228 -32.45 -0.98 -2.09
C HIS A 228 -31.55 0.17 -2.57
N ARG A 229 -31.97 1.36 -2.13
CA ARG A 229 -31.67 2.74 -2.56
C ARG A 229 -30.19 3.08 -2.80
N PRO A 230 -29.89 4.07 -3.68
CA PRO A 230 -28.57 4.67 -3.77
C PRO A 230 -28.36 5.61 -2.58
N GLY A 231 -27.93 5.06 -1.46
CA GLY A 231 -27.49 5.82 -0.28
C GLY A 231 -26.04 5.48 -0.02
N VAL A 232 -25.16 6.43 -0.33
CA VAL A 232 -23.74 6.54 0.07
C VAL A 232 -23.06 5.18 0.23
N GLN A 233 -22.68 4.57 -0.90
CA GLN A 233 -21.54 3.66 -0.85
C GLN A 233 -20.36 4.53 -0.42
N GLU A 234 -19.84 4.30 0.79
CA GLU A 234 -18.50 4.78 1.12
C GLU A 234 -17.61 4.22 0.00
N GLU A 235 -17.21 5.09 -0.92
CA GLU A 235 -16.25 4.72 -1.96
C GLU A 235 -15.02 4.23 -1.22
N ILE A 236 -14.76 2.93 -1.34
CA ILE A 236 -13.57 2.34 -0.74
C ILE A 236 -12.39 3.00 -1.48
N ILE A 237 -11.77 3.98 -0.83
CA ILE A 237 -10.64 4.73 -1.40
C ILE A 237 -9.45 3.78 -1.43
N HIS A 238 -9.17 3.23 -2.61
CA HIS A 238 -8.01 2.39 -2.83
C HIS A 238 -6.79 3.25 -3.16
N ASN A 239 -5.79 3.16 -2.30
CA ASN A 239 -4.50 3.82 -2.51
C ASN A 239 -3.43 2.76 -2.70
N LEU A 240 -2.52 2.99 -3.65
CA LEU A 240 -1.37 2.13 -3.85
C LEU A 240 -0.24 2.54 -2.91
N ASP A 241 0.62 1.60 -2.56
CA ASP A 241 1.76 1.80 -1.67
C ASP A 241 3.13 1.71 -2.38
N TYR A 242 3.24 0.84 -3.39
CA TYR A 242 4.38 0.76 -4.29
C TYR A 242 3.98 0.16 -5.65
N CYS A 243 4.75 0.51 -6.67
CA CYS A 243 4.76 -0.13 -7.98
C CYS A 243 6.21 -0.36 -8.43
N ASP A 244 6.51 -1.59 -8.82
CA ASP A 244 7.81 -2.01 -9.31
C ASP A 244 7.78 -2.26 -10.81
N VAL A 245 8.73 -1.66 -11.52
CA VAL A 245 9.07 -1.94 -12.91
C VAL A 245 10.33 -2.80 -12.91
N LEU A 246 10.17 -4.11 -13.06
CA LEU A 246 11.28 -5.07 -13.10
C LEU A 246 11.76 -5.29 -14.54
N VAL A 247 13.07 -5.37 -14.72
CA VAL A 247 13.69 -5.72 -16.00
C VAL A 247 13.75 -7.24 -16.08
N LEU A 248 13.15 -7.82 -17.12
CA LEU A 248 13.16 -9.26 -17.35
C LEU A 248 14.34 -9.65 -18.24
N GLY A 249 15.08 -10.68 -17.84
CA GLY A 249 16.26 -11.17 -18.57
C GLY A 249 17.56 -10.63 -18.00
N GLU A 250 18.46 -10.15 -18.87
CA GLU A 250 19.72 -9.51 -18.43
C GLU A 250 19.44 -8.13 -17.81
N GLU A 251 20.08 -7.84 -16.68
CA GLU A 251 20.07 -6.51 -16.07
C GLU A 251 20.51 -5.42 -17.05
N LEU A 252 20.04 -4.20 -16.81
CA LEU A 252 20.41 -3.02 -17.59
C LEU A 252 21.89 -2.75 -17.44
N ARG A 253 22.54 -2.50 -18.57
CA ARG A 253 23.97 -2.15 -18.59
C ARG A 253 24.09 -0.66 -18.29
N PRO A 254 24.66 -0.23 -17.14
CA PRO A 254 24.63 1.18 -16.72
C PRO A 254 25.23 2.18 -17.72
N GLU A 255 26.20 1.72 -18.52
CA GLU A 255 26.87 2.54 -19.55
C GLU A 255 26.06 2.67 -20.85
N GLN A 256 24.99 1.90 -21.01
CA GLN A 256 24.24 1.78 -22.27
C GLN A 256 22.75 2.04 -22.07
N GLU A 257 22.19 1.57 -20.96
CA GLU A 257 20.76 1.52 -20.72
C GLU A 257 20.44 2.02 -19.32
N SER A 258 19.33 2.75 -19.20
CA SER A 258 18.82 3.14 -17.89
C SER A 258 17.32 3.37 -17.95
N LEU A 259 16.67 3.12 -16.80
CA LEU A 259 15.33 3.63 -16.53
C LEU A 259 15.46 4.94 -15.77
N GLN A 260 14.76 5.96 -16.23
CA GLN A 260 14.74 7.27 -15.60
C GLN A 260 13.31 7.78 -15.46
N LEU A 261 13.10 8.54 -14.39
CA LEU A 261 11.88 9.25 -14.08
C LEU A 261 12.25 10.66 -13.63
N GLN A 262 11.67 11.68 -14.24
CA GLN A 262 11.96 13.06 -13.87
C GLN A 262 11.38 13.36 -12.49
N ARG A 263 12.14 14.04 -11.63
CA ARG A 263 11.66 14.45 -10.29
C ARG A 263 10.43 15.35 -10.35
N SER A 264 10.25 16.10 -11.44
CA SER A 264 9.05 16.90 -11.69
C SER A 264 7.76 16.08 -11.70
N ALA A 265 7.81 14.82 -12.13
CA ALA A 265 6.67 13.90 -12.13
C ALA A 265 6.16 13.58 -10.71
N LEU A 266 7.07 13.62 -9.73
CA LEU A 266 6.81 13.29 -8.32
C LEU A 266 6.41 14.51 -7.49
N LEU A 267 6.62 15.74 -7.99
CA LEU A 267 6.33 16.97 -7.26
C LEU A 267 4.84 17.08 -6.92
N GLY A 268 4.54 17.37 -5.65
CA GLY A 268 3.17 17.50 -5.16
C GLY A 268 2.43 16.17 -4.99
N LYS A 269 3.11 15.04 -5.22
CA LYS A 269 2.60 13.69 -4.96
C LYS A 269 3.33 13.10 -3.76
N HIS A 270 2.70 12.20 -3.02
CA HIS A 270 3.32 11.53 -1.87
C HIS A 270 4.18 10.34 -2.29
N LEU A 271 4.89 10.48 -3.41
CA LEU A 271 5.61 9.41 -4.11
C LEU A 271 7.09 9.74 -4.22
N ASP A 272 7.91 8.71 -4.16
CA ASP A 272 9.34 8.74 -4.41
C ASP A 272 9.74 7.55 -5.28
N ALA A 273 10.93 7.58 -5.88
CA ALA A 273 11.37 6.52 -6.78
C ALA A 273 12.86 6.24 -6.68
N THR A 274 13.22 4.97 -6.78
CA THR A 274 14.59 4.47 -6.83
C THR A 274 14.79 3.64 -8.09
N ASN A 275 15.92 3.85 -8.78
CA ASN A 275 16.29 3.09 -9.96
C ASN A 275 17.53 2.21 -9.68
N SER A 276 17.59 1.06 -10.35
CA SER A 276 18.69 0.10 -10.28
C SER A 276 18.94 -0.52 -11.66
N THR A 277 19.92 -1.43 -11.75
CA THR A 277 20.14 -2.24 -12.95
C THR A 277 19.05 -3.30 -13.16
N SER A 278 18.37 -3.70 -12.09
CA SER A 278 17.29 -4.70 -12.11
C SER A 278 15.91 -4.10 -12.35
N GLY A 279 15.75 -2.77 -12.25
CA GLY A 279 14.44 -2.14 -12.42
C GLY A 279 14.32 -0.75 -11.81
N MET A 280 13.08 -0.34 -11.55
CA MET A 280 12.74 0.89 -10.86
C MET A 280 11.56 0.65 -9.92
N SER A 281 11.68 1.13 -8.69
CA SER A 281 10.64 1.08 -7.68
C SER A 281 10.08 2.47 -7.44
N ILE A 282 8.76 2.63 -7.55
CA ILE A 282 8.04 3.85 -7.20
C ILE A 282 7.23 3.53 -5.95
N TYR A 283 7.41 4.28 -4.86
CA TYR A 283 6.81 3.97 -3.56
C TYR A 283 6.26 5.21 -2.86
N GLY A 284 5.26 4.99 -2.02
CA GLY A 284 4.54 6.02 -1.29
C GLY A 284 3.02 5.82 -1.35
N VAL A 285 2.29 6.19 -0.30
CA VAL A 285 0.83 6.00 -0.26
C VAL A 285 0.14 7.13 -1.01
N ASP A 286 -0.42 6.83 -2.17
CA ASP A 286 -1.16 7.80 -3.00
C ASP A 286 -2.23 7.12 -3.87
N SER A 287 -3.08 7.92 -4.50
CA SER A 287 -4.16 7.47 -5.38
C SER A 287 -3.64 6.76 -6.64
N MET A 288 -4.44 5.83 -7.17
CA MET A 288 -4.14 5.11 -8.42
C MET A 288 -3.90 6.05 -9.60
N SER A 289 -4.67 7.15 -9.71
CA SER A 289 -4.49 8.13 -10.77
C SER A 289 -3.14 8.86 -10.68
N ASN A 290 -2.65 9.14 -9.48
CA ASN A 290 -1.32 9.72 -9.30
C ASN A 290 -0.22 8.72 -9.71
N TYR A 291 -0.37 7.44 -9.37
CA TYR A 291 0.52 6.39 -9.83
C TYR A 291 0.51 6.24 -11.35
N GLU A 292 -0.65 6.21 -12.01
CA GLU A 292 -0.76 6.18 -13.47
C GLU A 292 0.00 7.34 -14.12
N GLN A 293 -0.20 8.57 -13.61
CA GLN A 293 0.47 9.77 -14.14
C GLN A 293 2.00 9.71 -14.02
N VAL A 294 2.51 9.11 -12.94
CA VAL A 294 3.95 8.96 -12.70
C VAL A 294 4.51 7.82 -13.56
N ILE A 295 3.85 6.66 -13.60
CA ILE A 295 4.35 5.50 -14.34
C ILE A 295 4.35 5.75 -15.86
N ARG A 296 3.37 6.51 -16.36
CA ARG A 296 3.34 6.98 -17.76
C ARG A 296 4.56 7.83 -18.15
N GLN A 297 5.27 8.40 -17.18
CA GLN A 297 6.48 9.20 -17.39
C GLN A 297 7.78 8.41 -17.21
N VAL A 298 7.71 7.09 -16.97
CA VAL A 298 8.90 6.24 -16.94
C VAL A 298 9.46 6.11 -18.34
N ARG A 299 10.72 6.49 -18.48
CA ARG A 299 11.42 6.46 -19.76
C ARG A 299 12.60 5.51 -19.74
N TYR A 300 12.72 4.75 -20.82
CA TYR A 300 13.85 3.87 -21.10
C TYR A 300 14.79 4.57 -22.08
N TYR A 301 16.07 4.59 -21.72
CA TYR A 301 17.14 5.17 -22.51
C TYR A 301 18.06 4.06 -23.00
N ASN A 302 18.45 4.12 -24.27
CA ASN A 302 19.44 3.22 -24.85
C ASN A 302 20.42 4.00 -25.73
N LEU A 303 21.68 4.05 -25.34
CA LEU A 303 22.75 4.74 -26.06
C LEU A 303 23.26 3.97 -27.29
N ARG A 304 22.88 2.69 -27.46
CA ARG A 304 23.27 1.83 -28.60
C ARG A 304 22.06 1.04 -29.14
N PRO A 305 21.08 1.71 -29.76
CA PRO A 305 19.82 1.09 -30.17
C PRO A 305 19.98 -0.03 -31.21
N GLY A 306 20.90 0.11 -32.18
CA GLY A 306 21.09 -0.89 -33.24
C GLY A 306 21.68 -2.25 -32.78
N GLN A 307 21.84 -2.46 -31.47
CA GLN A 307 22.18 -3.77 -30.87
C GLN A 307 21.04 -4.34 -30.02
N MET A 308 19.92 -3.62 -29.88
CA MET A 308 18.78 -4.02 -29.08
C MET A 308 17.83 -4.86 -29.93
N THR A 309 17.70 -6.14 -29.63
CA THR A 309 16.69 -7.00 -30.27
C THR A 309 15.32 -6.82 -29.63
N GLU A 310 15.28 -6.97 -28.31
CA GLU A 310 14.08 -6.85 -27.49
C GLU A 310 14.48 -6.56 -26.05
N ARG A 311 13.66 -5.81 -25.31
CA ARG A 311 13.73 -5.65 -23.86
C ARG A 311 12.35 -5.85 -23.26
N ARG A 312 12.29 -6.53 -22.13
CA ARG A 312 11.04 -6.85 -21.44
C ARG A 312 11.04 -6.22 -20.05
N PHE A 313 9.92 -5.61 -19.70
CA PHE A 313 9.68 -4.98 -18.42
C PHE A 313 8.41 -5.54 -17.80
N ARG A 314 8.40 -5.76 -16.49
CA ARG A 314 7.24 -6.21 -15.74
C ARG A 314 6.83 -5.17 -14.74
N LEU A 315 5.59 -4.71 -14.84
CA LEU A 315 5.00 -3.80 -13.87
C LEU A 315 4.09 -4.56 -12.91
N THR A 316 4.31 -4.36 -11.62
CA THR A 316 3.43 -4.83 -10.54
C THR A 316 3.20 -3.71 -9.55
N CYS A 317 1.96 -3.55 -9.10
CA CYS A 317 1.57 -2.58 -8.07
C CYS A 317 0.92 -3.28 -6.89
N SER A 318 0.92 -2.63 -5.74
CA SER A 318 0.25 -3.15 -4.55
C SER A 318 -0.46 -2.12 -3.70
N GLU A 319 -1.29 -2.66 -2.81
CA GLU A 319 -2.06 -1.97 -1.80
C GLU A 319 -1.91 -2.69 -0.45
N LEU A 320 -2.03 -1.93 0.65
CA LEU A 320 -1.93 -2.40 2.04
C LEU A 320 -0.60 -3.09 2.42
N ASN A 321 0.50 -2.40 2.14
CA ASN A 321 1.89 -2.83 2.30
C ASN A 321 2.17 -4.17 1.63
N GLY A 322 1.80 -4.30 0.34
CA GLY A 322 2.05 -5.52 -0.43
C GLY A 322 1.10 -6.69 -0.13
N ARG A 323 0.04 -6.48 0.67
CA ARG A 323 -0.95 -7.53 0.96
C ARG A 323 -1.74 -7.91 -0.28
N TYR A 324 -2.08 -6.92 -1.11
CA TYR A 324 -2.79 -7.13 -2.36
C TYR A 324 -1.92 -6.65 -3.50
N THR A 325 -1.63 -7.53 -4.45
CA THR A 325 -0.81 -7.24 -5.62
C THR A 325 -1.66 -7.29 -6.88
N SER A 326 -1.27 -6.50 -7.87
CA SER A 326 -1.87 -6.56 -9.20
C SER A 326 -1.51 -7.85 -9.94
N ASN A 327 -2.12 -8.04 -11.11
CA ASN A 327 -1.53 -8.92 -12.12
C ASN A 327 -0.12 -8.45 -12.50
N GLU A 328 0.68 -9.39 -13.03
CA GLU A 328 1.95 -9.10 -13.68
C GLU A 328 1.64 -8.52 -15.07
N PHE A 329 1.99 -7.25 -15.30
CA PHE A 329 1.84 -6.62 -16.61
C PHE A 329 3.19 -6.59 -17.31
N ASP A 330 3.37 -7.47 -18.31
CA ASP A 330 4.60 -7.58 -19.09
C ASP A 330 4.53 -6.71 -20.34
N LEU A 331 5.50 -5.81 -20.49
CA LEU A 331 5.72 -4.95 -21.66
C LEU A 331 6.97 -5.41 -22.41
N GLU A 332 6.85 -5.58 -23.72
CA GLU A 332 7.95 -5.91 -24.62
C GLU A 332 8.24 -4.71 -25.54
N ALA A 333 9.46 -4.18 -25.49
CA ALA A 333 9.96 -3.12 -26.33
C ALA A 333 10.98 -3.70 -27.32
N ALA A 334 10.70 -3.62 -28.62
CA ALA A 334 11.57 -4.12 -29.67
C ALA A 334 11.87 -3.02 -30.69
N GLU A 335 13.07 -3.03 -31.25
CA GLU A 335 13.43 -2.12 -32.34
C GLU A 335 12.69 -2.51 -33.63
N HIS A 336 12.00 -1.54 -34.24
CA HIS A 336 11.34 -1.75 -35.51
C HIS A 336 12.37 -1.81 -36.63
N THR A 337 12.67 -3.01 -37.12
CA THR A 337 13.49 -3.20 -38.32
C THR A 337 12.59 -3.26 -39.56
N ASP A 338 12.61 -2.18 -40.35
CA ASP A 338 12.13 -2.20 -41.73
C ASP A 338 13.04 -3.15 -42.53
N ARG A 339 12.74 -4.45 -42.49
CA ARG A 339 13.29 -5.40 -43.45
C ARG A 339 12.62 -5.12 -44.79
N LEU A 340 13.22 -4.17 -45.53
CA LEU A 340 12.99 -3.98 -46.95
C LEU A 340 13.00 -5.34 -47.65
N VAL A 341 11.82 -5.83 -48.02
CA VAL A 341 11.66 -6.81 -49.09
C VAL A 341 11.93 -6.07 -50.40
N SER A 342 13.20 -5.75 -50.66
CA SER A 342 13.66 -5.20 -51.93
C SER A 342 14.77 -6.08 -52.50
N ASN A 343 14.45 -7.34 -52.73
CA ASN A 343 15.35 -8.30 -53.39
C ASN A 343 14.63 -9.04 -54.53
N ILE A 344 13.92 -8.33 -55.39
CA ILE A 344 13.67 -8.77 -56.77
C ILE A 344 13.57 -7.51 -57.62
N TRP A 345 14.68 -7.02 -58.19
CA TRP A 345 14.75 -6.28 -59.47
C TRP A 345 16.25 -6.00 -59.76
N LYS A 346 17.00 -7.07 -60.00
CA LYS A 346 18.24 -7.04 -60.79
C LYS A 346 18.25 -8.29 -61.66
N ASP A 347 17.65 -8.18 -62.83
CA ASP A 347 18.37 -8.36 -64.08
C ASP A 347 17.39 -8.16 -65.25
N GLY A 348 17.76 -7.25 -66.13
CA GLY A 348 17.04 -7.02 -67.37
C GLY A 348 17.19 -8.22 -68.28
N THR A 349 16.07 -8.79 -68.69
CA THR A 349 15.93 -9.41 -70.01
C THR A 349 14.46 -9.37 -70.39
N LEU A 350 14.18 -8.62 -71.46
CA LEU A 350 12.91 -8.61 -72.15
C LEU A 350 12.71 -10.02 -72.77
N HIS A 351 11.69 -10.75 -72.33
CA HIS A 351 11.07 -11.77 -73.17
C HIS A 351 9.56 -11.62 -73.14
N THR A 352 9.02 -11.51 -74.34
CA THR A 352 7.61 -11.30 -74.67
C THR A 352 6.82 -12.61 -74.69
N SER A 353 5.54 -12.49 -74.32
CA SER A 353 4.37 -13.33 -74.70
C SER A 353 4.07 -14.60 -73.88
N PRO A 354 2.84 -15.14 -73.96
CA PRO A 354 1.64 -14.60 -73.35
C PRO A 354 0.95 -15.61 -72.39
N SER A 355 -0.05 -15.13 -71.66
CA SER A 355 -1.00 -15.90 -70.83
C SER A 355 -1.45 -17.24 -71.43
N PRO A 356 -1.84 -18.19 -70.56
CA PRO A 356 -3.24 -18.57 -70.59
C PRO A 356 -3.92 -18.57 -69.23
N ILE A 357 -5.21 -18.29 -69.32
CA ILE A 357 -6.28 -18.41 -68.34
C ILE A 357 -6.29 -19.82 -67.74
N GLU A 358 -6.43 -19.95 -66.42
CA GLU A 358 -7.24 -21.00 -65.83
C GLU A 358 -7.72 -20.63 -64.41
N THR A 359 -9.03 -20.47 -64.34
CA THR A 359 -9.90 -20.50 -63.16
C THR A 359 -9.61 -21.65 -62.22
N LEU A 360 -9.70 -21.42 -60.91
CA LEU A 360 -10.17 -22.42 -59.95
C LEU A 360 -10.86 -21.73 -58.76
N ASN A 361 -12.18 -21.94 -58.70
CA ASN A 361 -13.00 -21.82 -57.50
C ASN A 361 -12.52 -22.83 -56.45
N PHE A 362 -12.41 -22.42 -55.18
CA PHE A 362 -13.34 -22.79 -54.10
C PHE A 362 -13.15 -21.84 -52.92
#